data_AF-A0A353WRB8-F1
#
_entry.id   AF-A0A353WRB8-F1
#
_cell.length_a   1.000
_cell.length_b   1.000
_cell.length_c   1.000
_cell.angle_alpha   90.00
_cell.angle_beta   90.00
_cell.angle_gamma   90.00
#
_symmetry.space_group_name_H-M   'P 1'
#
loop_
_entity.id
_entity.type
_entity.pdbx_description
1 polymer ?
#
loop_
_entity_poly.entity_id
_entity_poly.type
_entity_poly.pdbx_seq_one_letter_code
_entity_poly.pdbx_strand_id
1 'polypeptide(L)'
;TQSQTILVGLINYYIKSGDDTNRLFALLDEAKKNEPTNASLYYVEGNINEELGRLDDAVAAYRKCADVDPNYEWGYIGEGIHFYNLAVSLQEKASNEMDDAKYLALMGEFETALKACIPPFEKAFEMSKDDVVKASVAEYLKNACYRFISEGDEYKAKYDKYSAVVAQ
;
A
#
# COMPACT_ATOMS: atom_id res chain seq x y z
N THR A 1 -15.08 2.44 13.93
CA THR A 1 -15.69 1.34 14.73
C THR A 1 -17.22 1.16 14.67
N GLN A 2 -17.96 1.84 13.78
CA GLN A 2 -19.23 1.32 13.22
C GLN A 2 -19.49 1.99 11.86
N SER A 3 -19.19 3.29 11.79
CA SER A 3 -19.15 4.09 10.55
C SER A 3 -18.16 3.53 9.50
N GLN A 4 -16.93 3.18 9.91
CA GLN A 4 -15.92 2.58 9.00
C GLN A 4 -16.37 1.26 8.36
N THR A 5 -17.05 0.37 9.10
CA THR A 5 -17.50 -0.93 8.57
C THR A 5 -18.65 -0.75 7.57
N ILE A 6 -19.54 0.22 7.81
CA ILE A 6 -20.63 0.57 6.90
C ILE A 6 -20.07 1.18 5.61
N LEU A 7 -19.08 2.07 5.73
CA LEU A 7 -18.43 2.70 4.58
C LEU A 7 -17.70 1.68 3.71
N VAL A 8 -16.92 0.77 4.30
CA VAL A 8 -16.26 -0.35 3.60
C VAL A 8 -17.28 -1.26 2.91
N GLY A 9 -18.41 -1.55 3.57
CA GLY A 9 -19.50 -2.34 2.97
C GLY A 9 -20.14 -1.65 1.76
N LEU A 10 -20.35 -0.33 1.81
CA LEU A 10 -20.86 0.45 0.68
C LEU A 10 -19.87 0.47 -0.48
N ILE A 11 -18.59 0.69 -0.21
CA ILE A 11 -17.53 0.72 -1.22
C ILE A 11 -17.49 -0.59 -2.00
N ASN A 12 -17.45 -1.71 -1.28
CA ASN A 12 -17.45 -3.05 -1.89
C ASN A 12 -18.71 -3.30 -2.73
N TYR A 13 -19.86 -2.76 -2.32
CA TYR A 13 -21.10 -2.84 -3.11
C TYR A 13 -21.00 -2.06 -4.42
N TYR A 14 -20.53 -0.81 -4.39
CA TYR A 14 -20.42 0.04 -5.59
C TYR A 14 -19.35 -0.44 -6.57
N ILE A 15 -18.23 -0.97 -6.07
CA ILE A 15 -17.17 -1.57 -6.91
C ILE A 15 -17.71 -2.82 -7.62
N LYS A 16 -18.42 -3.68 -6.88
CA LYS A 16 -18.97 -4.93 -7.43
C LYS A 16 -20.14 -4.72 -8.39
N SER A 17 -20.91 -3.65 -8.23
CA SER A 17 -22.05 -3.35 -9.11
C SER A 17 -21.64 -2.67 -10.42
N GLY A 18 -20.46 -2.04 -10.50
CA GLY A 18 -19.93 -1.42 -11.73
C GLY A 18 -20.71 -0.21 -12.26
N ASP A 19 -21.85 0.12 -11.66
CA ASP A 19 -22.85 1.01 -12.28
C ASP A 19 -22.75 2.48 -11.87
N ASP A 20 -22.12 2.85 -10.73
CA ASP A 20 -22.06 4.27 -10.35
C ASP A 20 -20.88 4.66 -9.45
N THR A 21 -19.66 4.42 -9.93
CA THR A 21 -18.42 4.88 -9.29
C THR A 21 -18.41 6.41 -9.10
N ASN A 22 -19.00 7.18 -10.01
CA ASN A 22 -19.07 8.64 -9.91
C ASN A 22 -19.87 9.08 -8.68
N ARG A 23 -21.00 8.42 -8.41
CA ARG A 23 -21.77 8.65 -7.19
C ARG A 23 -21.01 8.27 -5.93
N LEU A 24 -20.20 7.21 -5.97
CA LEU A 24 -19.33 6.84 -4.84
C LEU A 24 -18.34 7.97 -4.51
N PHE A 25 -17.68 8.55 -5.51
CA PHE A 25 -16.79 9.70 -5.30
C PHE A 25 -17.54 10.94 -4.80
N ALA A 26 -18.74 11.22 -5.33
CA ALA A 26 -19.55 12.34 -4.86
C ALA A 26 -19.93 12.19 -3.36
N LEU A 27 -20.33 10.99 -2.94
CA LEU A 27 -20.63 10.68 -1.53
C LEU A 27 -19.38 10.79 -0.65
N LEU A 28 -18.24 10.32 -1.16
CA LEU A 28 -16.97 10.39 -0.45
C LEU A 28 -16.50 11.84 -0.28
N ASP A 29 -16.69 12.69 -1.29
CA ASP A 29 -16.39 14.12 -1.22
C ASP A 29 -17.30 14.87 -0.25
N GLU A 30 -18.58 14.50 -0.18
CA GLU A 30 -19.50 15.00 0.85
C GLU A 30 -19.04 14.59 2.26
N ALA A 31 -18.65 13.32 2.45
CA ALA A 31 -18.12 12.84 3.72
C ALA A 31 -16.85 13.59 4.13
N LYS A 32 -15.91 13.83 3.20
CA LYS A 32 -14.68 14.61 3.45
C LYS A 32 -14.98 16.06 3.83
N LYS A 33 -16.02 16.68 3.26
CA LYS A 33 -16.45 18.04 3.66
C LYS A 33 -17.02 18.08 5.07
N ASN A 34 -17.77 17.06 5.45
CA ASN A 34 -18.38 16.96 6.78
C ASN A 34 -17.37 16.56 7.87
N GLU A 35 -16.37 15.74 7.50
CA GLU A 35 -15.34 15.21 8.40
C GLU A 35 -13.92 15.44 7.83
N PRO A 36 -13.46 16.70 7.72
CA PRO A 36 -12.22 17.04 7.01
C PRO A 36 -10.94 16.48 7.65
N THR A 37 -11.01 16.09 8.93
CA THR A 37 -9.90 15.48 9.67
C THR A 37 -9.97 13.96 9.76
N ASN A 38 -10.95 13.33 9.10
CA ASN A 38 -11.08 11.87 9.12
C ASN A 38 -10.18 11.25 8.03
N ALA A 39 -8.96 10.88 8.42
CA ALA A 39 -7.98 10.26 7.54
C ALA A 39 -8.49 8.96 6.87
N SER A 40 -9.39 8.21 7.51
CA SER A 40 -9.90 6.95 6.96
C SER A 40 -10.69 7.11 5.66
N LEU A 41 -11.24 8.30 5.39
CA LEU A 41 -11.91 8.61 4.12
C LEU A 41 -10.93 8.62 2.94
N TYR A 42 -9.70 9.09 3.16
CA TYR A 42 -8.66 9.10 2.13
C TYR A 42 -8.02 7.72 1.94
N TYR A 43 -7.91 6.92 3.01
CA TYR A 43 -7.53 5.50 2.86
C TYR A 43 -8.56 4.73 2.02
N VAL A 44 -9.84 4.95 2.31
CA VAL A 44 -10.96 4.43 1.53
C VAL A 44 -10.87 4.86 0.06
N GLU A 45 -10.59 6.13 -0.21
CA GLU A 45 -10.40 6.65 -1.56
C GLU A 45 -9.26 5.94 -2.29
N GLY A 46 -8.14 5.71 -1.59
CA GLY A 46 -7.01 4.95 -2.11
C GLY A 46 -7.41 3.55 -2.53
N ASN A 47 -8.12 2.81 -1.67
CA ASN A 47 -8.60 1.47 -1.98
C ASN A 47 -9.58 1.45 -3.17
N ILE A 48 -10.47 2.45 -3.27
CA ILE A 48 -11.37 2.56 -4.43
C ILE A 48 -10.57 2.77 -5.71
N ASN A 49 -9.59 3.66 -5.69
CA ASN A 49 -8.74 3.95 -6.85
C ASN A 49 -7.89 2.73 -7.26
N GLU A 50 -7.37 1.95 -6.30
CA GLU A 50 -6.68 0.67 -6.55
C GLU A 50 -7.56 -0.30 -7.35
N GLU A 51 -8.76 -0.57 -6.84
CA GLU A 51 -9.71 -1.52 -7.43
C GLU A 51 -10.15 -1.10 -8.85
N LEU A 52 -10.07 0.20 -9.15
CA LEU A 52 -10.41 0.77 -10.44
C LEU A 52 -9.20 0.94 -11.37
N GLY A 53 -8.01 0.52 -10.94
CA GLY A 53 -6.76 0.63 -11.69
C GLY A 53 -6.24 2.07 -11.82
N ARG A 54 -6.78 3.03 -11.07
CA ARG A 54 -6.28 4.42 -11.02
C ARG A 54 -5.16 4.54 -10.00
N LEU A 55 -4.04 3.91 -10.33
CA LEU A 55 -2.91 3.70 -9.42
C LEU A 55 -2.30 5.00 -8.88
N ASP A 56 -2.11 6.01 -9.72
CA ASP A 56 -1.57 7.31 -9.28
C ASP A 56 -2.50 8.02 -8.30
N ASP A 57 -3.82 7.96 -8.55
CA ASP A 57 -4.83 8.53 -7.66
C ASP A 57 -4.90 7.76 -6.33
N ALA A 58 -4.64 6.44 -6.35
CA ALA A 58 -4.58 5.63 -5.14
C ALA A 58 -3.44 6.07 -4.23
N VAL A 59 -2.23 6.19 -4.78
CA VAL A 59 -1.05 6.67 -4.04
C VAL A 59 -1.26 8.08 -3.52
N ALA A 60 -1.84 8.98 -4.33
CA ALA A 60 -2.15 10.34 -3.89
C ALA A 60 -3.11 10.35 -2.70
N ALA A 61 -4.14 9.50 -2.71
CA ALA A 61 -5.10 9.38 -1.62
C ALA A 61 -4.49 8.77 -0.35
N TYR A 62 -3.64 7.73 -0.47
CA TYR A 62 -2.90 7.17 0.67
C TYR A 62 -1.95 8.18 1.32
N ARG A 63 -1.25 8.98 0.51
CA ARG A 63 -0.42 10.08 1.04
C ARG A 63 -1.27 11.14 1.72
N LYS A 64 -2.41 11.50 1.14
CA LYS A 64 -3.34 12.44 1.76
C LYS A 64 -3.89 11.93 3.09
N CYS A 65 -4.11 10.62 3.21
CA CYS A 65 -4.47 9.96 4.45
C CYS A 65 -3.41 10.21 5.54
N ALA A 66 -2.14 9.99 5.22
CA ALA A 66 -1.01 10.26 6.11
C ALA A 66 -0.83 11.77 6.44
N ASP A 67 -1.13 12.67 5.50
CA ASP A 67 -1.10 14.13 5.74
C ASP A 67 -2.18 14.58 6.73
N VAL A 68 -3.36 13.95 6.67
CA VAL A 68 -4.52 14.33 7.50
C VAL A 68 -4.38 13.80 8.92
N ASP A 69 -3.94 12.56 9.09
CA ASP A 69 -3.55 12.02 10.39
C ASP A 69 -2.27 11.19 10.26
N PRO A 70 -1.11 11.75 10.64
CA PRO A 70 0.16 11.04 10.61
C PRO A 70 0.22 9.82 11.52
N ASN A 71 -0.74 9.62 12.44
CA ASN A 71 -0.80 8.46 13.33
C ASN A 71 -1.78 7.39 12.81
N TYR A 72 -2.46 7.62 11.69
CA TYR A 72 -3.35 6.64 11.09
C TYR A 72 -2.57 5.74 10.13
N GLU A 73 -2.11 4.59 10.64
CA GLU A 73 -1.14 3.73 9.96
C GLU A 73 -1.59 3.20 8.59
N TRP A 74 -2.91 3.13 8.35
CA TRP A 74 -3.49 2.58 7.14
C TRP A 74 -3.16 3.36 5.87
N GLY A 75 -2.88 4.66 5.96
CA GLY A 75 -2.39 5.43 4.81
C GLY A 75 -1.06 4.90 4.31
N TYR A 76 -0.12 4.69 5.23
CA TYR A 76 1.19 4.13 4.90
C TYR A 76 1.10 2.65 4.51
N ILE A 77 0.24 1.85 5.17
CA ILE A 77 0.03 0.45 4.78
C ILE A 77 -0.51 0.38 3.35
N GLY A 78 -1.48 1.23 2.98
CA GLY A 78 -2.02 1.30 1.63
C GLY A 78 -0.97 1.63 0.59
N GLU A 79 -0.14 2.65 0.82
CA GLU A 79 0.96 3.02 -0.09
C GLU A 79 2.02 1.90 -0.20
N GLY A 80 2.36 1.24 0.91
CA GLY A 80 3.28 0.10 0.90
C GLY A 80 2.73 -1.08 0.10
N ILE A 81 1.47 -1.44 0.31
CA ILE A 81 0.81 -2.52 -0.42
C ILE A 81 0.73 -2.21 -1.91
N HIS A 82 0.41 -0.96 -2.29
CA HIS A 82 0.41 -0.51 -3.67
C HIS A 82 1.74 -0.84 -4.36
N PHE A 83 2.85 -0.35 -3.82
CA PHE A 83 4.16 -0.55 -4.42
C PHE A 83 4.63 -2.01 -4.40
N TYR A 84 4.25 -2.76 -3.36
CA TYR A 84 4.54 -4.19 -3.29
C TYR A 84 3.79 -4.96 -4.39
N ASN A 85 2.50 -4.67 -4.60
CA ASN A 85 1.70 -5.28 -5.65
C ASN A 85 2.20 -4.90 -7.05
N LEU A 86 2.60 -3.64 -7.23
CA LEU A 86 3.23 -3.17 -8.47
C LEU A 86 4.51 -3.97 -8.75
N ALA A 87 5.36 -4.19 -7.74
CA ALA A 87 6.55 -5.02 -7.87
C ALA A 87 6.18 -6.46 -8.26
N VAL A 88 5.21 -7.09 -7.59
CA VAL A 88 4.77 -8.46 -7.94
C VAL A 88 4.28 -8.53 -9.40
N SER A 89 3.49 -7.55 -9.86
CA SER A 89 3.02 -7.50 -11.25
C SER A 89 4.17 -7.32 -12.24
N LEU A 90 5.16 -6.48 -11.93
CA LEU A 90 6.34 -6.27 -12.76
C LEU A 90 7.21 -7.52 -12.82
N GLN A 91 7.37 -8.24 -11.70
CA GLN A 91 8.08 -9.52 -11.66
C GLN A 91 7.39 -10.58 -12.53
N GLU A 92 6.07 -10.67 -12.48
CA GLU A 92 5.30 -11.58 -13.33
C GLU A 92 5.49 -11.22 -14.82
N LYS A 93 5.39 -9.94 -15.18
CA LYS A 93 5.65 -9.48 -16.55
C LYS A 93 7.08 -9.82 -17.00
N ALA A 94 8.08 -9.55 -16.15
CA ALA A 94 9.47 -9.86 -16.44
C ALA A 94 9.66 -11.37 -16.68
N SER A 95 9.05 -12.22 -15.86
CA SER A 95 9.18 -13.69 -15.99
C SER A 95 8.64 -14.26 -17.32
N ASN A 96 7.73 -13.53 -17.97
CA ASN A 96 7.11 -13.92 -19.23
C ASN A 96 7.72 -13.20 -20.45
N GLU A 97 8.66 -12.27 -20.24
CA GLU A 97 9.29 -11.52 -21.31
C GLU A 97 10.51 -12.27 -21.87
N MET A 98 10.55 -12.42 -23.19
CA MET A 98 11.62 -13.17 -23.89
C MET A 98 12.69 -12.24 -24.46
N ASP A 99 12.38 -10.95 -24.64
CA ASP A 99 13.35 -9.96 -25.08
C ASP A 99 14.23 -9.50 -23.92
N ASP A 100 15.55 -9.73 -24.02
CA ASP A 100 16.51 -9.43 -22.96
C ASP A 100 16.47 -7.95 -22.52
N ALA A 101 16.31 -7.02 -23.46
CA ALA A 101 16.32 -5.59 -23.14
C ALA A 101 15.06 -5.19 -22.36
N LYS A 102 13.90 -5.71 -22.75
CA LYS A 102 12.64 -5.49 -22.03
C LYS A 102 12.64 -6.18 -20.67
N TYR A 103 13.19 -7.39 -20.58
CA TYR A 103 13.37 -8.09 -19.31
C TYR A 103 14.17 -7.24 -18.32
N LEU A 104 15.33 -6.72 -18.74
CA LEU A 104 16.18 -5.88 -17.89
C LEU A 104 15.48 -4.58 -17.47
N ALA A 105 14.70 -3.96 -18.37
CA ALA A 105 13.90 -2.78 -18.04
C ALA A 105 12.84 -3.08 -16.97
N LEU A 106 12.07 -4.15 -17.15
CA LEU A 106 11.05 -4.58 -16.17
C LEU A 106 11.67 -4.96 -14.82
N MET A 107 12.87 -5.57 -14.81
CA MET A 107 13.58 -5.86 -13.58
C MET A 107 14.03 -4.59 -12.86
N GLY A 108 14.45 -3.54 -13.57
CA GLY A 108 14.75 -2.24 -12.98
C GLY A 108 13.52 -1.55 -12.37
N GLU A 109 12.38 -1.62 -13.08
CA GLU A 109 11.09 -1.11 -12.56
C GLU A 109 10.63 -1.90 -11.32
N PHE A 110 10.76 -3.23 -11.36
CA PHE A 110 10.46 -4.13 -10.23
C PHE A 110 11.27 -3.74 -8.98
N GLU A 111 12.58 -3.57 -9.13
CA GLU A 111 13.45 -3.19 -8.01
C GLU A 111 13.10 -1.80 -7.47
N THR A 112 12.74 -0.87 -8.35
CA THR A 112 12.29 0.48 -7.98
C THR A 112 11.01 0.42 -7.16
N ALA A 113 10.00 -0.32 -7.62
CA ALA A 113 8.73 -0.50 -6.93
C ALA A 113 8.92 -1.22 -5.57
N LEU A 114 9.73 -2.28 -5.54
CA LEU A 114 9.98 -3.02 -4.29
C LEU A 114 10.75 -2.17 -3.27
N LYS A 115 11.64 -1.28 -3.71
CA LYS A 115 12.28 -0.29 -2.81
C LYS A 115 11.27 0.76 -2.33
N ALA A 116 10.34 1.19 -3.18
CA ALA A 116 9.33 2.20 -2.85
C ALA A 116 8.32 1.73 -1.79
N CYS A 117 8.08 0.42 -1.65
CA CYS A 117 7.20 -0.08 -0.58
C CYS A 117 7.84 -0.02 0.82
N ILE A 118 9.17 0.01 0.92
CA ILE A 118 9.90 -0.09 2.20
C ILE A 118 9.59 1.12 3.10
N PRO A 119 9.82 2.39 2.70
CA PRO A 119 9.61 3.54 3.59
C PRO A 119 8.20 3.65 4.20
N PRO A 120 7.10 3.51 3.45
CA PRO A 120 5.76 3.58 4.05
C PRO A 120 5.51 2.39 4.99
N PHE A 121 5.97 1.19 4.68
CA PHE A 121 5.88 0.07 5.63
C PHE A 121 6.72 0.29 6.89
N GLU A 122 7.95 0.83 6.79
CA GLU A 122 8.76 1.19 7.96
C GLU A 122 8.01 2.19 8.84
N LYS A 123 7.37 3.19 8.22
CA LYS A 123 6.58 4.19 8.93
C LYS A 123 5.36 3.59 9.64
N ALA A 124 4.61 2.72 8.97
CA ALA A 124 3.49 1.99 9.56
C ALA A 124 3.93 1.11 10.73
N PHE A 125 5.06 0.40 10.58
CA PHE A 125 5.63 -0.45 11.62
C PHE A 125 6.02 0.34 12.87
N GLU A 126 6.66 1.49 12.68
CA GLU A 126 7.13 2.36 13.78
C GLU A 126 5.99 2.94 14.61
N MET A 127 4.89 3.36 13.96
CA MET A 127 3.79 4.03 14.65
C MET A 127 2.73 3.08 15.20
N SER A 128 2.57 1.90 14.59
CA SER A 128 1.55 0.96 15.01
C SER A 128 1.74 0.56 16.48
N LYS A 129 0.64 0.41 17.20
CA LYS A 129 0.60 -0.16 18.56
C LYS A 129 0.00 -1.56 18.57
N ASP A 130 -0.47 -2.03 17.41
CA ASP A 130 -1.07 -3.33 17.23
C ASP A 130 -0.02 -4.32 16.75
N ASP A 131 0.23 -5.36 17.55
CA ASP A 131 1.26 -6.37 17.27
C ASP A 131 0.92 -7.22 16.03
N VAL A 132 -0.36 -7.43 15.74
CA VAL A 132 -0.81 -8.15 14.53
C VAL A 132 -0.49 -7.32 13.29
N VAL A 133 -0.75 -6.01 13.33
CA VAL A 133 -0.38 -5.09 12.25
C VAL A 133 1.14 -5.05 12.07
N LYS A 134 1.90 -4.96 13.18
CA LYS A 134 3.38 -4.99 13.12
C LYS A 134 3.92 -6.25 12.48
N ALA A 135 3.43 -7.42 12.89
CA ALA A 135 3.84 -8.70 12.32
C ALA A 135 3.53 -8.76 10.82
N SER A 136 2.34 -8.30 10.43
CA SER A 136 1.90 -8.27 9.02
C SER A 136 2.80 -7.36 8.17
N VAL A 137 3.10 -6.15 8.64
CA VAL A 137 3.97 -5.21 7.93
C VAL A 137 5.43 -5.70 7.93
N ALA A 138 5.89 -6.33 9.02
CA ALA A 138 7.22 -6.92 9.10
C ALA A 138 7.41 -8.05 8.08
N GLU A 139 6.37 -8.81 7.74
CA GLU A 139 6.44 -9.83 6.68
C GLU A 139 6.76 -9.21 5.31
N TYR A 140 6.07 -8.12 4.95
CA TYR A 140 6.36 -7.37 3.72
C TYR A 140 7.79 -6.81 3.72
N LEU A 141 8.20 -6.18 4.82
CA LEU A 141 9.54 -5.59 4.95
C LEU A 141 10.64 -6.65 4.89
N LYS A 142 10.46 -7.79 5.56
CA LYS A 142 11.37 -8.94 5.49
C LYS A 142 11.53 -9.40 4.04
N ASN A 143 10.43 -9.62 3.32
CA ASN A 143 10.44 -10.13 1.96
C ASN A 143 11.05 -9.12 0.97
N ALA A 144 10.72 -7.83 1.10
CA ALA A 144 11.30 -6.77 0.29
C ALA A 144 12.81 -6.60 0.55
N CYS A 145 13.25 -6.56 1.82
CA CYS A 145 14.66 -6.39 2.16
C CYS A 145 15.51 -7.59 1.76
N TYR A 146 14.96 -8.81 1.81
CA TYR A 146 15.67 -10.02 1.38
C TYR A 146 16.21 -9.91 -0.05
N ARG A 147 15.46 -9.25 -0.95
CA ARG A 147 15.87 -9.06 -2.35
C ARG A 147 17.16 -8.26 -2.51
N PHE A 148 17.49 -7.42 -1.53
CA PHE A 148 18.56 -6.42 -1.60
C PHE A 148 19.69 -6.64 -0.58
N ILE A 149 19.72 -7.78 0.12
CA ILE A 149 20.73 -8.06 1.15
C ILE A 149 22.17 -8.04 0.62
N SER A 150 22.37 -8.28 -0.67
CA SER A 150 23.68 -8.21 -1.33
C SER A 150 24.07 -6.79 -1.75
N GLU A 151 23.14 -5.84 -1.76
CA GLU A 151 23.40 -4.44 -2.18
C GLU A 151 23.99 -3.58 -1.05
N GLY A 152 23.84 -4.00 0.21
CA GLY A 152 24.46 -3.31 1.34
C GLY A 152 24.03 -3.82 2.71
N ASP A 153 24.84 -3.51 3.72
CA ASP A 153 24.62 -3.92 5.11
C ASP A 153 23.30 -3.41 5.70
N GLU A 154 22.76 -2.29 5.18
CA GLU A 154 21.48 -1.73 5.59
C GLU A 154 20.32 -2.71 5.35
N TYR A 155 20.23 -3.28 4.15
CA TYR A 155 19.14 -4.21 3.81
C TYR A 155 19.26 -5.51 4.59
N LYS A 156 20.48 -5.97 4.85
CA LYS A 156 20.72 -7.12 5.73
C LYS A 156 20.24 -6.82 7.16
N ALA A 157 20.59 -5.65 7.71
CA ALA A 157 20.16 -5.26 9.06
C ALA A 157 18.64 -5.14 9.16
N LYS A 158 17.97 -4.56 8.15
CA LYS A 158 16.50 -4.50 8.06
C LYS A 158 15.89 -5.90 7.97
N TYR A 159 16.41 -6.76 7.11
CA TYR A 159 15.96 -8.15 6.98
C TYR A 159 16.05 -8.90 8.32
N ASP A 160 17.19 -8.80 9.03
CA ASP A 160 17.39 -9.46 10.32
C ASP A 160 16.40 -8.91 11.37
N LYS A 161 16.22 -7.57 11.42
CA LYS A 161 15.26 -6.90 12.32
C LYS A 161 13.83 -7.42 12.12
N TYR A 162 13.33 -7.43 10.87
CA TYR A 162 11.94 -7.81 10.60
C TYR A 162 11.72 -9.31 10.67
N SER A 163 12.73 -10.13 10.35
CA SER A 163 12.70 -11.58 10.57
C SER A 163 12.50 -11.93 12.05
N ALA A 164 13.16 -11.20 12.95
CA ALA A 164 13.02 -11.42 14.39
C ALA A 164 11.64 -11.04 14.94
N VAL A 165 10.92 -10.13 14.27
CA VAL A 165 9.52 -9.80 14.64
C VAL A 165 8.57 -10.89 14.18
N VAL A 166 8.72 -11.37 12.94
CA VAL A 166 7.86 -12.41 12.36
C VAL A 166 7.98 -13.74 13.09
N ALA A 167 9.12 -14.02 13.72
CA ALA A 167 9.38 -15.26 14.43
C ALA A 167 8.75 -15.35 15.85
N GLN A 168 8.11 -14.27 16.34
CA GLN A 168 7.48 -14.20 17.66
C GLN A 168 6.02 -14.67 17.61
#